data_AF-A0A2D6YUX4-F1
#
_entry.id   AF-A0A2D6YUX4-F1
#
_cell.length_a   1.000
_cell.length_b   1.000
_cell.length_c   1.000
_cell.angle_alpha   90.00
_cell.angle_beta   90.00
_cell.angle_gamma   90.00
#
_symmetry.space_group_name_H-M   'P 1'
#
loop_
_entity.id
_entity.type
_entity.pdbx_description
1 polymer ?
#
loop_
_entity_poly.entity_id
_entity_poly.type
_entity_poly.pdbx_seq_one_letter_code
_entity_poly.pdbx_strand_id
1 'polypeptide(L)'
;MNWLPEFLETCRQEHLCMTRHCTTCGGGVFLKRLRESAAVEGDAAGARNTRMAVGHGLIVGLLALEPADRDLVAAPGLAWVIDEARRRHPGGEAGFDSILRGTTAGWIVVKLGAAAVEVERRRDRRRREVERRGRADRTRRRRRAWERRVRHQARLAAKQRRDLELEHLMTGFESRSPESRLRWLVERPGGFPLDRIPGELVPCDADPLTLTRSERATLIEVIGGRRRAWRRLRTRLATSG
;
A
#
# COMPACT_ATOMS: atom_id res chain seq x y z
N MET A 1 -11.04 -52.53 17.58
CA MET A 1 -11.62 -51.25 17.16
C MET A 1 -10.51 -50.22 17.21
N ASN A 2 -10.38 -49.35 16.21
CA ASN A 2 -9.29 -48.37 16.18
C ASN A 2 -9.62 -47.18 17.07
N TRP A 3 -8.81 -46.92 18.10
CA TRP A 3 -9.04 -45.84 19.06
C TRP A 3 -8.82 -44.44 18.47
N LEU A 4 -8.02 -44.33 17.39
CA LEU A 4 -7.53 -43.05 16.89
C LEU A 4 -8.62 -42.19 16.22
N PRO A 5 -9.49 -42.71 15.32
CA PRO A 5 -10.61 -41.94 14.78
C PRO A 5 -11.57 -41.44 15.87
N GLU A 6 -11.93 -42.31 16.82
CA GLU A 6 -12.82 -41.98 17.93
C GLU A 6 -12.23 -40.89 18.84
N PHE A 7 -10.93 -40.96 19.12
CA PHE A 7 -10.23 -39.93 19.86
C PHE A 7 -10.28 -38.57 19.15
N LEU A 8 -10.03 -38.52 17.85
CA LEU A 8 -10.06 -37.28 17.07
C LEU A 8 -11.48 -36.70 17.00
N GLU A 9 -12.48 -37.55 16.86
CA GLU A 9 -13.89 -37.16 16.88
C GLU A 9 -14.31 -36.60 18.25
N THR A 10 -13.90 -37.25 19.33
CA THR A 10 -14.12 -36.77 20.71
C THR A 10 -13.47 -35.40 20.92
N CYS A 11 -12.22 -35.22 20.48
CA CYS A 11 -11.54 -33.92 20.55
C CYS A 11 -12.26 -32.83 19.77
N ARG A 12 -12.89 -33.18 18.64
CA ARG A 12 -13.70 -32.26 17.83
C ARG A 12 -14.98 -31.87 18.57
N GLN A 13 -15.69 -32.84 19.15
CA GLN A 13 -16.92 -32.62 19.92
C GLN A 13 -16.69 -31.79 21.19
N GLU A 14 -15.54 -31.99 21.85
CA GLU A 14 -15.12 -31.21 23.01
C GLU A 14 -14.47 -29.86 22.65
N HIS A 15 -14.46 -29.49 21.36
CA HIS A 15 -13.86 -28.24 20.88
C HIS A 15 -12.40 -28.02 21.30
N LEU A 16 -11.62 -29.09 21.41
CA LEU A 16 -10.19 -28.98 21.72
C LEU A 16 -9.43 -28.32 20.58
N CYS A 17 -8.51 -27.42 20.92
CA CYS A 17 -7.65 -26.79 19.93
C CYS A 17 -6.66 -27.82 19.37
N MET A 18 -6.96 -28.31 18.16
CA MET A 18 -6.11 -29.21 17.38
C MET A 18 -5.18 -28.48 16.41
N THR A 19 -5.21 -27.15 16.39
CA THR A 19 -4.42 -26.34 15.46
C THR A 19 -2.93 -26.43 15.78
N ARG A 20 -2.13 -26.87 14.81
CA ARG A 20 -0.67 -26.90 14.92
C ARG A 20 -0.13 -25.47 15.06
N HIS A 21 0.76 -25.26 16.03
CA HIS A 21 1.38 -23.95 16.32
C HIS A 21 0.38 -22.83 16.66
N CYS A 22 -0.74 -23.15 17.33
CA CYS A 22 -1.61 -22.13 17.89
C CYS A 22 -0.80 -21.20 18.83
N THR A 23 -0.76 -19.91 18.53
CA THR A 23 -0.02 -18.91 19.32
C THR A 23 -0.65 -18.62 20.68
N THR A 24 -1.89 -19.07 20.91
CA THR A 24 -2.62 -18.85 22.17
C THR A 24 -2.44 -20.00 23.15
N CYS A 25 -2.68 -21.25 22.73
CA CYS A 25 -2.65 -22.41 23.62
C CYS A 25 -1.64 -23.50 23.22
N GLY A 26 -0.97 -23.36 22.07
CA GLY A 26 0.00 -24.33 21.57
C GLY A 26 -0.55 -25.73 21.27
N GLY A 27 -1.87 -25.97 21.41
CA GLY A 27 -2.46 -27.31 21.36
C GLY A 27 -2.11 -28.19 22.58
N GLY A 28 -1.71 -27.58 23.70
CA GLY A 28 -1.17 -28.31 24.87
C GLY A 28 -2.14 -29.33 25.46
N VAL A 29 -3.42 -28.98 25.59
CA VAL A 29 -4.46 -29.89 26.14
C VAL A 29 -4.69 -31.08 25.21
N PHE A 30 -4.77 -30.84 23.89
CA PHE A 30 -4.90 -31.90 22.89
C PHE A 30 -3.71 -32.87 22.96
N LEU A 31 -2.48 -32.32 22.96
CA LEU A 31 -1.26 -33.14 23.03
C LEU A 31 -1.15 -33.96 24.31
N LYS A 32 -1.55 -33.40 25.45
CA LYS A 32 -1.57 -34.11 26.73
C LYS A 32 -2.48 -35.33 26.64
N ARG A 33 -3.74 -35.12 26.22
CA ARG A 33 -4.73 -36.20 26.09
C ARG A 33 -4.33 -37.23 25.04
N LEU A 34 -3.77 -36.79 23.90
CA LEU A 34 -3.26 -37.69 22.87
C LEU A 34 -2.20 -38.64 23.43
N ARG A 35 -1.27 -38.12 24.24
CA ARG A 35 -0.22 -38.93 24.86
C ARG A 35 -0.78 -39.89 25.90
N GLU A 36 -1.74 -39.45 26.70
CA GLU A 36 -2.40 -40.29 27.71
C GLU A 36 -3.13 -41.46 27.03
N SER A 37 -3.97 -41.18 26.03
CA SER A 37 -4.67 -42.23 25.26
C SER A 37 -3.70 -43.17 24.55
N ALA A 38 -2.66 -42.63 23.90
CA ALA A 38 -1.65 -43.46 23.24
C ALA A 38 -0.82 -44.31 24.22
N ALA A 39 -0.57 -43.82 25.44
CA ALA A 39 0.15 -44.60 26.45
C ALA A 39 -0.67 -45.83 26.87
N VAL A 40 -1.98 -45.67 27.11
CA VAL A 40 -2.88 -46.77 27.46
C VAL A 40 -2.84 -47.87 26.39
N GLU A 41 -2.94 -47.47 25.12
CA GLU A 41 -2.92 -48.39 23.99
C GLU A 41 -1.54 -49.05 23.80
N GLY A 42 -0.47 -48.30 24.03
CA GLY A 42 0.90 -48.83 23.98
C GLY A 42 1.23 -49.79 25.11
N ASP A 43 0.73 -49.55 26.31
CA ASP A 43 0.89 -50.44 27.46
C ASP A 43 0.11 -51.73 27.25
N ALA A 44 -1.13 -51.64 26.72
CA ALA A 44 -1.91 -52.81 26.30
C ALA A 44 -1.21 -53.65 25.21
N ALA A 45 -0.43 -53.00 24.35
CA ALA A 45 0.41 -53.64 23.33
C ALA A 45 1.76 -54.17 23.85
N GLY A 46 2.02 -54.11 25.17
CA GLY A 46 3.22 -54.69 25.81
C GLY A 46 4.47 -53.82 25.76
N ALA A 47 4.33 -52.48 25.72
CA ALA A 47 5.48 -51.58 25.79
C ALA A 47 6.24 -51.68 27.12
N ARG A 48 7.58 -51.57 27.06
CA ARG A 48 8.46 -51.78 28.24
C ARG A 48 8.63 -50.53 29.12
N ASN A 49 8.25 -49.35 28.64
CA ASN A 49 8.30 -48.09 29.39
C ASN A 49 7.35 -47.04 28.79
N THR A 50 7.03 -46.01 29.57
CA THR A 50 6.04 -44.97 29.25
C THR A 50 6.35 -44.20 27.95
N ARG A 51 7.62 -43.94 27.64
CA ARG A 51 8.00 -43.25 26.40
C ARG A 51 7.77 -44.12 25.17
N MET A 52 8.06 -45.42 25.28
CA MET A 52 7.80 -46.40 24.23
C MET A 52 6.30 -46.70 24.10
N ALA A 53 5.54 -46.66 25.19
CA ALA A 53 4.09 -46.86 25.18
C ALA A 53 3.40 -45.84 24.28
N VAL A 54 3.66 -44.54 24.48
CA VAL A 54 3.10 -43.48 23.62
C VAL A 54 3.46 -43.70 22.14
N GLY A 55 4.73 -43.99 21.85
CA GLY A 55 5.18 -44.23 20.47
C GLY A 55 4.49 -45.43 19.83
N HIS A 56 4.43 -46.55 20.55
CA HIS A 56 3.78 -47.78 20.08
C HIS A 56 2.26 -47.59 19.90
N GLY A 57 1.55 -47.00 20.87
CA GLY A 57 0.11 -46.78 20.76
C GLY A 57 -0.26 -45.87 19.58
N LEU A 58 0.54 -44.84 19.30
CA LEU A 58 0.36 -44.00 18.11
C LEU A 58 0.59 -44.77 16.81
N ILE A 59 1.64 -45.59 16.74
CA ILE A 59 1.92 -46.42 15.55
C ILE A 59 0.81 -47.45 15.33
N VAL A 60 0.37 -48.12 16.39
CA VAL A 60 -0.74 -49.09 16.33
C VAL A 60 -2.02 -48.43 15.83
N GLY A 61 -2.39 -47.26 16.39
CA GLY A 61 -3.57 -46.52 15.95
C GLY A 61 -3.48 -46.07 14.48
N LEU A 62 -2.29 -45.66 14.01
CA LEU A 62 -2.07 -45.30 12.61
C LEU A 62 -2.11 -46.51 11.67
N LEU A 63 -1.51 -47.64 12.06
CA LEU A 63 -1.52 -48.87 11.26
C LEU A 63 -2.91 -49.51 11.17
N ALA A 64 -3.74 -49.30 12.19
CA ALA A 64 -5.13 -49.76 12.21
C ALA A 64 -6.09 -48.88 11.40
N LEU A 65 -5.63 -47.82 10.72
CA LEU A 65 -6.49 -46.98 9.88
C LEU A 65 -6.91 -47.71 8.60
N GLU A 66 -8.21 -47.75 8.36
CA GLU A 66 -8.83 -48.38 7.20
C GLU A 66 -9.07 -47.37 6.07
N PRO A 67 -9.30 -47.81 4.82
CA PRO A 67 -9.60 -46.90 3.72
C PRO A 67 -10.80 -45.96 3.96
N ALA A 68 -11.73 -46.34 4.84
CA ALA A 68 -12.85 -45.50 5.26
C ALA A 68 -12.39 -44.26 6.03
N ASP A 69 -11.27 -44.33 6.75
CA ASP A 69 -10.71 -43.26 7.59
C ASP A 69 -9.89 -42.22 6.79
N ARG A 70 -9.94 -42.26 5.46
CA ARG A 70 -9.16 -41.33 4.60
C ARG A 70 -9.60 -39.89 4.74
N ASP A 71 -10.83 -39.64 5.16
CA ASP A 71 -11.36 -38.31 5.44
C ASP A 71 -10.62 -37.61 6.60
N LEU A 72 -10.01 -38.38 7.50
CA LEU A 72 -9.16 -37.85 8.58
C LEU A 72 -7.96 -37.05 8.06
N VAL A 73 -7.61 -37.14 6.76
CA VAL A 73 -6.63 -36.24 6.14
C VAL A 73 -6.98 -34.75 6.33
N ALA A 74 -8.26 -34.43 6.48
CA ALA A 74 -8.74 -33.08 6.76
C ALA A 74 -8.83 -32.76 8.27
N ALA A 75 -8.67 -33.76 9.14
CA ALA A 75 -8.74 -33.58 10.58
C ALA A 75 -7.52 -32.80 11.09
N PRO A 76 -7.70 -31.63 11.74
CA PRO A 76 -6.58 -30.80 12.17
C PRO A 76 -5.61 -31.51 13.14
N GLY A 77 -6.13 -32.44 13.95
CA GLY A 77 -5.35 -33.20 14.92
C GLY A 77 -4.47 -34.29 14.32
N LEU A 78 -4.76 -34.78 13.11
CA LEU A 78 -4.03 -35.92 12.55
C LEU A 78 -2.57 -35.56 12.19
N ALA A 79 -2.33 -34.31 11.79
CA ALA A 79 -0.97 -33.82 11.58
C ALA A 79 -0.12 -33.82 12.86
N TRP A 80 -0.74 -33.61 14.03
CA TRP A 80 -0.06 -33.75 15.33
C TRP A 80 0.23 -35.21 15.66
N VAL A 81 -0.72 -36.11 15.42
CA VAL A 81 -0.57 -37.55 15.65
C VAL A 81 0.62 -38.11 14.87
N ILE A 82 0.68 -37.81 13.56
CA ILE A 82 1.76 -38.25 12.67
C ILE A 82 3.11 -37.70 13.14
N ASP A 83 3.17 -36.40 13.46
CA ASP A 83 4.42 -35.75 13.89
C ASP A 83 4.90 -36.26 15.25
N GLU A 84 3.99 -36.55 16.16
CA GLU A 84 4.28 -37.07 17.48
C GLU A 84 4.74 -38.53 17.44
N ALA A 85 4.11 -39.34 16.56
CA ALA A 85 4.49 -40.72 16.30
C ALA A 85 5.87 -40.80 15.63
N ARG A 86 6.10 -39.96 14.61
CA ARG A 86 7.39 -39.85 13.91
C ARG A 86 8.52 -39.50 14.87
N ARG A 87 8.33 -38.53 15.77
CA ARG A 87 9.34 -38.12 16.78
C ARG A 87 9.66 -39.19 17.83
N ARG A 88 8.78 -40.17 18.02
CA ARG A 88 8.92 -41.25 19.01
C ARG A 88 9.31 -42.58 18.40
N HIS A 89 9.36 -42.68 17.08
CA HIS A 89 9.70 -43.90 16.39
C HIS A 89 11.19 -44.27 16.63
N PRO A 90 11.51 -45.48 17.12
CA PRO A 90 12.88 -45.88 17.43
C PRO A 90 13.84 -45.85 16.22
N GLY A 91 13.34 -46.20 15.03
CA GLY A 91 14.09 -46.15 13.76
C GLY A 91 14.16 -44.77 13.12
N GLY A 92 13.82 -43.70 13.85
CA GLY A 92 13.75 -42.33 13.33
C GLY A 92 12.69 -42.15 12.24
N GLU A 93 12.78 -41.03 11.51
CA GLU A 93 11.80 -40.65 10.48
C GLU A 93 11.76 -41.66 9.32
N ALA A 94 12.92 -42.14 8.87
CA ALA A 94 13.00 -43.12 7.79
C ALA A 94 12.36 -44.45 8.16
N GLY A 95 12.56 -44.92 9.41
CA GLY A 95 11.91 -46.13 9.91
C GLY A 95 10.39 -45.96 10.01
N PHE A 96 9.93 -44.80 10.48
CA PHE A 96 8.51 -44.48 10.58
C PHE A 96 7.82 -44.49 9.20
N ASP A 97 8.39 -43.76 8.24
CA ASP A 97 7.84 -43.68 6.88
C ASP A 97 7.88 -45.05 6.17
N SER A 98 8.87 -45.89 6.49
CA SER A 98 8.92 -47.27 5.99
C SER A 98 7.80 -48.15 6.53
N ILE A 99 7.49 -48.06 7.84
CA ILE A 99 6.43 -48.86 8.47
C ILE A 99 5.04 -48.48 7.96
N LEU A 100 4.81 -47.19 7.67
CA LEU A 100 3.52 -46.75 7.13
C LEU A 100 3.38 -46.96 5.62
N ARG A 101 4.40 -47.46 4.93
CA ARG A 101 4.35 -47.65 3.49
C ARG A 101 3.26 -48.65 3.11
N GLY A 102 2.39 -48.26 2.18
CA GLY A 102 1.30 -49.12 1.70
C GLY A 102 0.05 -49.13 2.58
N THR A 103 0.05 -48.42 3.72
CA THR A 103 -1.12 -48.32 4.61
C THR A 103 -1.93 -47.04 4.33
N THR A 104 -3.14 -46.96 4.89
CA THR A 104 -3.95 -45.74 4.85
C THR A 104 -3.22 -44.55 5.47
N ALA A 105 -2.57 -44.75 6.62
CA ALA A 105 -1.75 -43.72 7.26
C ALA A 105 -0.64 -43.22 6.34
N GLY A 106 0.06 -44.12 5.63
CA GLY A 106 1.07 -43.73 4.65
C GLY A 106 0.52 -42.86 3.53
N TRP A 107 -0.67 -43.20 3.00
CA TRP A 107 -1.36 -42.37 2.01
C TRP A 107 -1.70 -40.97 2.55
N ILE A 108 -2.17 -40.89 3.80
CA ILE A 108 -2.49 -39.63 4.47
C ILE A 108 -1.22 -38.76 4.63
N VAL A 109 -0.10 -39.34 5.08
CA VAL A 109 1.18 -38.62 5.23
C VAL A 109 1.58 -37.97 3.91
N VAL A 110 1.50 -38.70 2.80
CA VAL A 110 1.82 -38.17 1.46
C VAL A 110 0.89 -37.00 1.09
N LYS A 111 -0.42 -37.12 1.37
CA LYS A 111 -1.39 -36.06 1.07
C LYS A 111 -1.17 -34.81 1.90
N LEU A 112 -0.90 -34.95 3.20
CA LEU A 112 -0.55 -33.82 4.07
C LEU A 112 0.74 -33.13 3.61
N GLY A 113 1.75 -33.91 3.19
CA GLY A 113 2.99 -33.37 2.62
C GLY A 113 2.76 -32.57 1.34
N ALA A 114 1.97 -33.11 0.40
CA ALA A 114 1.62 -32.41 -0.84
C ALA A 114 0.84 -31.11 -0.58
N ALA A 115 -0.11 -31.13 0.36
CA ALA A 115 -0.87 -29.94 0.76
C ALA A 115 0.05 -28.87 1.38
N ALA A 116 1.00 -29.26 2.23
CA ALA A 116 1.97 -28.33 2.81
C ALA A 116 2.84 -27.65 1.74
N VAL A 117 3.36 -28.42 0.77
CA VAL A 117 4.15 -27.90 -0.36
C VAL A 117 3.34 -26.91 -1.20
N GLU A 118 2.07 -27.20 -1.47
CA GLU A 118 1.19 -26.30 -2.23
C GLU A 118 0.91 -24.99 -1.46
N VAL A 119 0.74 -25.07 -0.13
CA VAL A 119 0.60 -23.89 0.73
C VAL A 119 1.88 -23.04 0.70
N GLU A 120 3.06 -23.65 0.78
CA GLU A 120 4.36 -22.99 0.66
C GLU A 120 4.47 -22.25 -0.68
N ARG A 121 4.17 -22.94 -1.80
CA ARG A 121 4.20 -22.38 -3.15
C ARG A 121 3.26 -21.19 -3.30
N ARG A 122 2.06 -21.26 -2.72
CA ARG A 122 1.10 -20.15 -2.73
C ARG A 122 1.60 -18.95 -1.93
N ARG A 123 2.20 -19.18 -0.76
CA ARG A 123 2.81 -18.13 0.06
C ARG A 123 3.95 -17.44 -0.69
N ASP A 124 4.83 -18.22 -1.31
CA ASP A 124 5.94 -17.70 -2.11
C ASP A 124 5.47 -16.89 -3.31
N ARG A 125 4.46 -17.38 -4.03
CA ARG A 125 3.86 -16.64 -5.14
C ARG A 125 3.33 -15.28 -4.67
N ARG A 126 2.61 -15.24 -3.54
CA ARG A 126 2.09 -13.99 -2.96
C ARG A 126 3.22 -13.04 -2.55
N ARG A 127 4.29 -13.54 -1.91
CA ARG A 127 5.46 -12.72 -1.55
C ARG A 127 6.10 -12.08 -2.79
N ARG A 128 6.37 -12.87 -3.83
CA ARG A 128 6.94 -12.39 -5.10
C ARG A 128 6.06 -11.35 -5.79
N GLU A 129 4.74 -11.52 -5.73
CA GLU A 129 3.80 -10.57 -6.30
C GLU A 129 3.82 -9.22 -5.56
N VAL A 130 3.80 -9.24 -4.22
CA VAL A 130 3.91 -8.04 -3.39
C VAL A 130 5.21 -7.30 -3.67
N GLU A 131 6.34 -8.01 -3.77
CA GLU A 131 7.63 -7.41 -4.10
C GLU A 131 7.64 -6.75 -5.49
N ARG A 132 7.07 -7.42 -6.50
CA ARG A 132 6.94 -6.88 -7.87
C ARG A 132 6.09 -5.61 -7.88
N ARG A 133 4.93 -5.63 -7.23
CA ARG A 133 4.04 -4.45 -7.10
C ARG A 133 4.75 -3.30 -6.38
N GLY A 134 5.49 -3.59 -5.31
CA GLY A 134 6.27 -2.60 -4.58
C GLY A 134 7.38 -1.95 -5.41
N ARG A 135 8.07 -2.71 -6.26
CA ARG A 135 9.08 -2.14 -7.20
C ARG A 135 8.42 -1.20 -8.21
N ALA A 136 7.31 -1.62 -8.82
CA ALA A 136 6.59 -0.80 -9.80
C ALA A 136 6.05 0.50 -9.20
N ASP A 137 5.50 0.45 -7.98
CA ASP A 137 4.98 1.64 -7.30
C ASP A 137 6.11 2.64 -6.97
N ARG A 138 7.26 2.16 -6.47
CA ARG A 138 8.43 3.03 -6.22
C ARG A 138 8.89 3.76 -7.48
N THR A 139 8.95 3.08 -8.62
CA THR A 139 9.31 3.70 -9.91
C THR A 139 8.28 4.76 -10.34
N ARG A 140 6.99 4.46 -10.21
CA ARG A 140 5.92 5.43 -10.54
C ARG A 140 5.98 6.68 -9.66
N ARG A 141 6.20 6.52 -8.35
CA ARG A 141 6.35 7.64 -7.41
C ARG A 141 7.55 8.52 -7.76
N ARG A 142 8.71 7.93 -8.05
CA ARG A 142 9.93 8.65 -8.47
C ARG A 142 9.69 9.46 -9.75
N ARG A 143 9.06 8.84 -10.77
CA ARG A 143 8.71 9.53 -12.01
C ARG A 143 7.79 10.73 -11.77
N ARG A 144 6.69 10.54 -11.03
CA ARG A 144 5.76 11.63 -10.70
C ARG A 144 6.43 12.76 -9.92
N ALA A 145 7.32 12.44 -8.99
CA ALA A 145 8.07 13.45 -8.24
C ALA A 145 9.02 14.26 -9.14
N TRP A 146 9.70 13.59 -10.07
CA TRP A 146 10.51 14.26 -11.09
C TRP A 146 9.66 15.16 -12.00
N GLU A 147 8.54 14.66 -12.54
CA GLU A 147 7.63 15.44 -13.39
C GLU A 147 7.12 16.71 -12.68
N ARG A 148 6.79 16.61 -11.38
CA ARG A 148 6.38 17.78 -10.58
C ARG A 148 7.51 18.80 -10.45
N ARG A 149 8.75 18.35 -10.17
CA ARG A 149 9.92 19.24 -10.07
C ARG A 149 10.19 19.97 -11.38
N VAL A 150 10.16 19.26 -12.51
CA VAL A 150 10.35 19.85 -13.83
C VAL A 150 9.27 20.90 -14.14
N ARG A 151 7.99 20.59 -13.89
CA ARG A 151 6.88 21.55 -14.08
C ARG A 151 7.03 22.78 -13.18
N HIS A 152 7.45 22.59 -11.94
CA HIS A 152 7.67 23.68 -11.01
C HIS A 152 8.82 24.60 -11.47
N GLN A 153 9.96 24.02 -11.87
CA GLN A 153 11.08 24.78 -12.42
C GLN A 153 10.69 25.54 -13.69
N ALA A 154 9.94 24.92 -14.60
CA ALA A 154 9.43 25.60 -15.80
C ALA A 154 8.51 26.78 -15.47
N ARG A 155 7.64 26.63 -14.46
CA ARG A 155 6.78 27.73 -13.98
C ARG A 155 7.57 28.87 -13.36
N LEU A 156 8.61 28.55 -12.57
CA LEU A 156 9.50 29.55 -11.99
C LEU A 156 10.26 30.31 -13.06
N ALA A 157 10.86 29.61 -14.04
CA ALA A 157 11.57 30.24 -15.15
C ALA A 157 10.64 31.11 -16.03
N ALA A 158 9.40 30.67 -16.25
CA ALA A 158 8.40 31.49 -16.96
C ALA A 158 7.99 32.73 -16.15
N LYS A 159 7.88 32.61 -14.82
CA LYS A 159 7.63 33.76 -13.93
C LYS A 159 8.81 34.74 -13.97
N GLN A 160 10.04 34.27 -13.79
CA GLN A 160 11.24 35.11 -13.84
C GLN A 160 11.35 35.88 -15.15
N ARG A 161 11.07 35.23 -16.29
CA ARG A 161 11.06 35.93 -17.60
C ARG A 161 10.01 37.05 -17.65
N ARG A 162 8.79 36.80 -17.16
CA ARG A 162 7.74 37.84 -17.09
C ARG A 162 8.11 38.96 -16.13
N ASP A 163 8.72 38.64 -15.00
CA ASP A 163 9.14 39.63 -14.00
C ASP A 163 10.27 40.53 -14.59
N LEU A 164 11.26 39.95 -15.29
CA LEU A 164 12.30 40.70 -15.98
C LEU A 164 11.76 41.59 -17.12
N GLU A 165 10.82 41.07 -17.91
CA GLU A 165 10.15 41.85 -18.95
C GLU A 165 9.36 43.02 -18.36
N LEU A 166 8.69 42.78 -17.22
CA LEU A 166 7.97 43.82 -16.48
C LEU A 166 8.92 44.89 -15.93
N GLU A 167 10.06 44.49 -15.35
CA GLU A 167 11.09 45.41 -14.85
C GLU A 167 11.63 46.28 -16.00
N HIS A 168 11.97 45.69 -17.14
CA HIS A 168 12.47 46.43 -18.30
C HIS A 168 11.43 47.44 -18.83
N LEU A 169 10.16 47.04 -18.92
CA LEU A 169 9.07 47.92 -19.31
C LEU A 169 8.85 49.05 -18.28
N MET A 170 8.97 48.77 -16.98
CA MET A 170 8.85 49.77 -15.92
C MET A 170 9.95 50.81 -15.98
N THR A 171 11.21 50.40 -16.17
CA THR A 171 12.33 51.34 -16.31
C THR A 171 12.09 52.31 -17.47
N GLY A 172 11.62 51.80 -18.63
CA GLY A 172 11.27 52.62 -19.78
C GLY A 172 10.01 53.48 -19.60
N PHE A 173 9.14 53.16 -18.62
CA PHE A 173 7.97 53.96 -18.27
C PHE A 173 8.32 55.08 -17.27
N GLU A 174 9.17 54.77 -16.30
CA GLU A 174 9.69 55.71 -15.29
C GLU A 174 10.44 56.87 -15.92
N SER A 175 11.25 56.61 -16.94
CA SER A 175 12.05 57.65 -17.60
C SER A 175 11.26 58.62 -18.50
N ARG A 176 9.94 58.42 -18.66
CA ARG A 176 9.09 59.22 -19.56
C ARG A 176 8.46 60.42 -18.86
N SER A 177 8.18 61.48 -19.64
CA SER A 177 7.33 62.59 -19.20
C SER A 177 5.89 62.11 -18.93
N PRO A 178 5.09 62.85 -18.14
CA PRO A 178 3.69 62.51 -17.88
C PRO A 178 2.86 62.27 -19.15
N GLU A 179 2.99 63.12 -20.17
CA GLU A 179 2.28 63.00 -21.45
C GLU A 179 2.73 61.77 -22.24
N SER A 180 4.04 61.48 -22.19
CA SER A 180 4.63 60.31 -22.84
C SER A 180 4.24 59.00 -22.15
N ARG A 181 4.02 59.01 -20.82
CA ARG A 181 3.43 57.89 -20.08
C ARG A 181 1.97 57.69 -20.44
N LEU A 182 1.21 58.78 -20.62
CA LEU A 182 -0.20 58.72 -21.01
C LEU A 182 -0.37 58.08 -22.39
N ARG A 183 0.43 58.48 -23.38
CA ARG A 183 0.45 57.85 -24.72
C ARG A 183 0.90 56.39 -24.68
N TRP A 184 1.92 56.08 -23.88
CA TRP A 184 2.41 54.71 -23.73
C TRP A 184 1.35 53.72 -23.22
N LEU A 185 0.48 54.18 -22.31
CA LEU A 185 -0.62 53.37 -21.78
C LEU A 185 -1.68 53.06 -22.86
N VAL A 186 -1.89 53.97 -23.80
CA VAL A 186 -2.81 53.80 -24.94
C VAL A 186 -2.25 52.85 -25.99
N GLU A 187 -0.95 52.96 -26.29
CA GLU A 187 -0.26 52.10 -27.27
C GLU A 187 -0.20 50.61 -26.89
N ARG A 188 -0.54 50.27 -25.64
CA ARG A 188 -0.51 48.90 -25.10
C ARG A 188 -1.88 48.41 -24.61
N PRO A 189 -2.87 48.25 -25.50
CA PRO A 189 -4.23 47.84 -25.14
C PRO A 189 -4.29 46.41 -24.53
N GLY A 190 -3.27 45.58 -24.77
CA GLY A 190 -3.11 44.23 -24.21
C GLY A 190 -2.63 44.15 -22.76
N GLY A 191 -2.48 45.29 -22.07
CA GLY A 191 -2.40 45.34 -20.62
C GLY A 191 -1.01 45.15 -20.03
N PHE A 192 -0.28 46.25 -19.90
CA PHE A 192 0.64 46.36 -18.76
C PHE A 192 -0.21 46.25 -17.47
N PRO A 193 0.18 45.44 -16.47
CA PRO A 193 -0.60 45.31 -15.25
C PRO A 193 -0.61 46.64 -14.50
N LEU A 194 -1.69 47.44 -14.67
CA LEU A 194 -1.82 48.77 -14.08
C LEU A 194 -1.66 48.77 -12.56
N ASP A 195 -1.97 47.64 -11.90
CA ASP A 195 -1.83 47.44 -10.46
C ASP A 195 -0.34 47.37 -10.02
N ARG A 196 0.58 47.21 -10.96
CA ARG A 196 2.03 47.22 -10.73
C ARG A 196 2.67 48.59 -10.91
N ILE A 197 1.94 49.58 -11.44
CA ILE A 197 2.45 50.95 -11.56
C ILE A 197 2.28 51.66 -10.19
N PRO A 198 3.38 52.14 -9.57
CA PRO A 198 3.32 52.98 -8.39
C PRO A 198 2.41 54.20 -8.57
N GLY A 199 1.72 54.59 -7.50
CA GLY A 199 0.73 55.67 -7.56
C GLY A 199 1.32 57.02 -7.98
N GLU A 200 2.61 57.23 -7.72
CA GLU A 200 3.41 58.41 -8.03
C GLU A 200 3.72 58.53 -9.52
N LEU A 201 3.74 57.41 -10.25
CA LEU A 201 4.06 57.38 -11.67
C LEU A 201 2.82 57.48 -12.57
N VAL A 202 1.62 57.36 -11.99
CA VAL A 202 0.36 57.58 -12.71
C VAL A 202 0.35 59.02 -13.21
N PRO A 203 0.22 59.27 -14.54
CA PRO A 203 0.38 60.59 -15.14
C PRO A 203 -0.86 61.46 -14.90
N CYS A 204 -1.17 61.74 -13.63
CA CYS A 204 -2.31 62.53 -13.22
C CYS A 204 -2.21 63.96 -13.72
N ASP A 205 -0.99 64.48 -13.94
CA ASP A 205 -0.74 65.87 -14.33
C ASP A 205 -0.67 66.08 -15.84
N ALA A 206 -0.60 65.01 -16.62
CA ALA A 206 -0.55 65.07 -18.08
C ALA A 206 -1.78 65.78 -18.67
N ASP A 207 -1.57 66.54 -19.74
CA ASP A 207 -2.66 67.15 -20.49
C ASP A 207 -3.46 66.06 -21.26
N PRO A 208 -4.74 65.82 -20.92
CA PRO A 208 -5.58 64.82 -21.57
C PRO A 208 -5.92 65.15 -23.03
N LEU A 209 -5.70 66.39 -23.49
CA LEU A 209 -5.88 66.79 -24.89
C LEU A 209 -4.79 66.24 -25.81
N THR A 210 -3.70 65.71 -25.26
CA THR A 210 -2.64 65.02 -26.02
C THR A 210 -3.06 63.69 -26.64
N LEU A 211 -4.24 63.18 -26.25
CA LEU A 211 -4.88 61.96 -26.77
C LEU A 211 -6.11 62.30 -27.62
N THR A 212 -6.44 61.44 -28.58
CA THR A 212 -7.72 61.49 -29.30
C THR A 212 -8.89 61.04 -28.44
N ARG A 213 -10.13 61.37 -28.85
CA ARG A 213 -11.35 60.99 -28.11
C ARG A 213 -11.50 59.47 -27.97
N SER A 214 -11.15 58.71 -29.00
CA SER A 214 -11.18 57.23 -28.99
C SER A 214 -10.13 56.62 -28.05
N GLU A 215 -8.93 57.20 -28.01
CA GLU A 215 -7.86 56.75 -27.12
C GLU A 215 -8.19 57.04 -25.65
N ARG A 216 -8.79 58.21 -25.36
CA ARG A 216 -9.31 58.51 -24.01
C ARG A 216 -10.38 57.53 -23.56
N ALA A 217 -11.35 57.22 -24.43
CA ALA A 217 -12.42 56.27 -24.12
C ALA A 217 -11.85 54.87 -23.81
N THR A 218 -10.91 54.41 -24.64
CA THR A 218 -10.21 53.12 -24.45
C THR A 218 -9.45 53.11 -23.11
N LEU A 219 -8.72 54.17 -22.79
CA LEU A 219 -7.95 54.24 -21.55
C LEU A 219 -8.86 54.32 -20.31
N ILE A 220 -10.00 55.01 -20.39
CA ILE A 220 -11.01 55.04 -19.32
C ILE A 220 -11.55 53.63 -19.04
N GLU A 221 -11.85 52.86 -20.09
CA GLU A 221 -12.33 51.48 -19.98
C GLU A 221 -11.25 50.57 -19.36
N VAL A 222 -10.01 50.66 -19.84
CA VAL A 222 -8.88 49.87 -19.33
C VAL A 222 -8.57 50.19 -17.86
N ILE A 223 -8.67 51.46 -17.45
CA ILE A 223 -8.54 51.85 -16.02
C ILE A 223 -9.69 51.26 -15.20
N GLY A 224 -10.91 51.26 -15.73
CA GLY A 224 -12.08 50.63 -15.12
C GLY A 224 -12.44 51.21 -13.74
N GLY A 225 -12.64 50.32 -12.75
CA GLY A 225 -13.07 50.66 -11.38
C GLY A 225 -11.94 50.98 -10.39
N ARG A 226 -10.70 51.18 -10.86
CA ARG A 226 -9.53 51.41 -10.00
C ARG A 226 -9.65 52.69 -9.16
N ARG A 227 -8.95 52.72 -8.02
CA ARG A 227 -9.08 53.77 -6.98
C ARG A 227 -7.89 54.74 -6.97
N ARG A 228 -7.99 55.82 -6.17
CA ARG A 228 -6.92 56.81 -5.92
C ARG A 228 -6.42 57.50 -7.19
N ALA A 229 -5.12 57.50 -7.46
CA ALA A 229 -4.49 58.19 -8.60
C ALA A 229 -5.12 57.77 -9.95
N TRP A 230 -5.43 56.48 -10.11
CA TRP A 230 -6.14 55.98 -11.29
C TRP A 230 -7.54 56.55 -11.45
N ARG A 231 -8.29 56.71 -10.35
CA ARG A 231 -9.62 57.36 -10.39
C ARG A 231 -9.48 58.84 -10.79
N ARG A 232 -8.48 59.55 -10.24
CA ARG A 232 -8.23 60.96 -10.57
C ARG A 232 -7.91 61.13 -12.06
N LEU A 233 -7.01 60.32 -12.59
CA LEU A 233 -6.69 60.30 -14.02
C LEU A 233 -7.94 60.01 -14.87
N ARG A 234 -8.72 58.98 -14.51
CA ARG A 234 -9.96 58.63 -15.21
C ARG A 234 -10.98 59.78 -15.23
N THR A 235 -11.19 60.44 -14.10
CA THR A 235 -12.10 61.60 -14.03
C THR A 235 -11.60 62.73 -14.92
N ARG A 236 -10.30 63.04 -14.91
CA ARG A 236 -9.70 64.06 -15.80
C ARG A 236 -9.91 63.72 -17.27
N LEU A 237 -9.64 62.47 -17.67
CA LEU A 237 -9.84 62.02 -19.05
C LEU A 237 -11.30 62.12 -19.50
N ALA A 238 -12.26 61.93 -18.58
CA ALA A 238 -13.69 62.03 -18.86
C ALA A 238 -14.19 63.48 -18.94
N THR A 239 -13.58 64.41 -18.19
CA THR A 239 -13.97 65.84 -18.16
C THR A 239 -13.37 66.67 -19.28
N SER A 240 -12.33 66.19 -19.96
CA SER A 240 -11.62 66.90 -21.03
C SER A 240 -12.06 66.48 -22.44
N GLY A 241 -13.29 65.99 -22.57
CA GLY A 241 -13.87 65.44 -23.80
C GLY A 241 -15.03 66.23 -24.35
#